data_AF-A0A1A9RUS2-F1
#
_entry.id   AF-A0A1A9RUS2-F1
#
_cell.length_a   1.000
_cell.length_b   1.000
_cell.length_c   1.000
_cell.angle_alpha   90.00
_cell.angle_beta   90.00
_cell.angle_gamma   90.00
#
_symmetry.space_group_name_H-M   'P 1'
#
loop_
_entity.id
_entity.type
_entity.pdbx_description
1 polymer ?
#
loop_
_entity_poly.entity_id
_entity_poly.type
_entity_poly.pdbx_seq_one_letter_code
_entity_poly.pdbx_strand_id
1 'polypeptide(L)'
;MGGGFDIAYELHDAGWASVSVAYNGQSFKQAVSYLHDSLGDLAALGVALQNGGRITEQKVLFLDEPGELALLAYAEEGSPDAELLLLHSADWFFSFGFTARGQETLWRGRVPRHELAGKIHRILHHLYCHIGEAEYLRRWGEHPFPSEGYLKLHEQLKWTLE
;
A
#
# COMPACT_ATOMS: atom_id res chain seq x y z
N MET A 1 -20.94 -11.83 -9.04
CA MET A 1 -19.48 -11.85 -9.26
C MET A 1 -18.94 -10.60 -8.60
N GLY A 2 -18.44 -10.72 -7.37
CA GLY A 2 -18.04 -9.58 -6.54
C GLY A 2 -16.84 -8.87 -7.17
N GLY A 3 -16.88 -7.55 -7.25
CA GLY A 3 -15.76 -6.81 -7.81
C GLY A 3 -14.60 -6.83 -6.80
N GLY A 4 -13.51 -7.50 -7.17
CA GLY A 4 -12.35 -7.66 -6.30
C GLY A 4 -11.66 -6.34 -5.97
N PHE A 5 -10.84 -6.37 -4.92
CA PHE A 5 -9.86 -5.33 -4.66
C PHE A 5 -8.69 -5.48 -5.62
N ASP A 6 -8.04 -4.39 -6.03
CA ASP A 6 -6.77 -4.44 -6.76
C ASP A 6 -5.88 -3.25 -6.40
N ILE A 7 -4.57 -3.48 -6.43
CA ILE A 7 -3.56 -2.44 -6.25
C ILE A 7 -2.38 -2.70 -7.17
N ALA A 8 -1.90 -1.66 -7.82
CA ALA A 8 -0.68 -1.68 -8.62
C ALA A 8 0.19 -0.47 -8.30
N TYR A 9 1.49 -0.66 -8.41
CA TYR A 9 2.50 0.37 -8.16
C TYR A 9 3.57 0.25 -9.25
N GLU A 10 3.83 1.35 -9.94
CA GLU A 10 4.77 1.42 -11.05
C GLU A 10 5.83 2.47 -10.74
N LEU A 11 7.09 2.05 -10.61
CA LEU A 11 8.22 2.94 -10.35
C LEU A 11 8.68 3.59 -11.66
N HIS A 12 8.77 4.92 -11.66
CA HIS A 12 9.33 5.73 -12.73
C HIS A 12 10.71 6.26 -12.34
N ASP A 13 11.28 7.16 -13.14
CA ASP A 13 12.53 7.85 -12.81
C ASP A 13 12.29 9.13 -11.99
N ALA A 14 13.37 9.71 -11.48
CA ALA A 14 13.40 11.04 -10.85
C ALA A 14 12.48 11.20 -9.61
N GLY A 15 12.34 10.14 -8.82
CA GLY A 15 11.61 10.15 -7.57
C GLY A 15 10.09 10.03 -7.73
N TRP A 16 9.63 9.50 -8.86
CA TRP A 16 8.21 9.35 -9.14
C TRP A 16 7.80 7.88 -9.29
N ALA A 17 6.56 7.61 -8.92
CA ALA A 17 5.85 6.38 -9.20
C ALA A 17 4.39 6.68 -9.56
N SER A 18 3.63 5.65 -9.90
CA SER A 18 2.18 5.73 -10.01
C SER A 18 1.55 4.61 -9.21
N VAL A 19 0.50 4.93 -8.47
CA VAL A 19 -0.33 3.94 -7.78
C VAL A 19 -1.71 3.91 -8.42
N SER A 20 -2.28 2.71 -8.56
CA SER A 20 -3.71 2.56 -8.82
C SER A 20 -4.33 1.62 -7.80
N VAL A 21 -5.45 2.03 -7.21
CA VAL A 21 -6.21 1.23 -6.25
C VAL A 21 -7.64 1.10 -6.76
N ALA A 22 -8.17 -0.12 -6.78
CA ALA A 22 -9.51 -0.42 -7.24
C ALA A 22 -10.27 -1.28 -6.24
N TYR A 23 -11.59 -1.05 -6.14
CA TYR A 23 -12.49 -1.85 -5.34
C TYR A 23 -13.89 -1.80 -5.94
N ASN A 24 -14.52 -2.97 -6.17
CA ASN A 24 -15.90 -3.06 -6.69
C ASN A 24 -16.21 -2.19 -7.93
N GLY A 25 -15.25 -2.08 -8.85
CA GLY A 25 -15.41 -1.31 -10.09
C GLY A 25 -15.12 0.19 -9.98
N GLN A 26 -14.85 0.70 -8.78
CA GLN A 26 -14.28 2.03 -8.57
C GLN A 26 -12.76 1.93 -8.63
N SER A 27 -12.10 2.79 -9.38
CA SER A 27 -10.63 2.80 -9.51
C SER A 27 -10.12 4.23 -9.41
N PHE A 28 -9.03 4.39 -8.67
CA PHE A 28 -8.34 5.65 -8.45
C PHE A 28 -6.87 5.46 -8.81
N LYS A 29 -6.33 6.39 -9.59
CA LYS A 29 -4.92 6.41 -9.98
C LYS A 29 -4.32 7.75 -9.60
N GLN A 30 -3.13 7.75 -9.05
CA GLN A 30 -2.40 8.95 -8.66
C GLN A 30 -0.91 8.79 -8.97
N ALA A 31 -0.22 9.91 -9.20
CA ALA A 31 1.24 9.93 -9.11
C ALA A 31 1.67 9.77 -7.64
N VAL A 32 2.89 9.30 -7.43
CA VAL A 32 3.47 9.13 -6.09
C VAL A 32 4.87 9.71 -6.09
N SER A 33 5.14 10.64 -5.19
CA SER A 33 6.42 11.30 -4.98
C SER A 33 7.25 10.56 -3.94
N TYR A 34 8.55 10.64 -4.09
CA TYR A 34 9.55 10.11 -3.17
C TYR A 34 9.53 10.74 -1.78
N LEU A 35 8.80 11.84 -1.57
CA LEU A 35 8.69 12.53 -0.28
C LEU A 35 8.13 11.66 0.87
N HIS A 36 7.58 10.48 0.57
CA HIS A 36 7.13 9.52 1.57
C HIS A 36 7.47 8.08 1.20
N ASP A 37 7.76 7.26 2.20
CA ASP A 37 8.07 5.84 2.03
C ASP A 37 6.82 4.97 1.81
N SER A 38 6.11 5.24 0.71
CA SER A 38 4.89 4.52 0.34
C SER A 38 5.10 3.01 0.17
N LEU A 39 6.27 2.59 -0.31
CA LEU A 39 6.58 1.17 -0.49
C LEU A 39 6.91 0.48 0.84
N GLY A 40 7.61 1.18 1.75
CA GLY A 40 7.81 0.72 3.13
C GLY A 40 6.50 0.53 3.87
N ASP A 41 5.58 1.47 3.76
CA ASP A 41 4.23 1.35 4.32
C ASP A 41 3.48 0.12 3.77
N LEU A 42 3.54 -0.11 2.45
CA LEU A 42 2.96 -1.30 1.82
C LEU A 42 3.57 -2.58 2.39
N ALA A 43 4.90 -2.65 2.53
CA ALA A 43 5.58 -3.81 3.09
C ALA A 43 5.16 -4.07 4.55
N ALA A 44 5.09 -3.02 5.37
CA ALA A 44 4.61 -3.11 6.75
C ALA A 44 3.18 -3.64 6.84
N LEU A 45 2.27 -3.12 6.00
CA LEU A 45 0.89 -3.60 5.89
C LEU A 45 0.83 -5.07 5.48
N GLY A 46 1.58 -5.47 4.45
CA GLY A 46 1.62 -6.86 3.99
C GLY A 46 2.00 -7.85 5.10
N VAL A 47 3.06 -7.53 5.86
CA VAL A 47 3.50 -8.34 7.00
C VAL A 47 2.44 -8.37 8.12
N ALA A 48 1.84 -7.23 8.46
CA ALA A 48 0.81 -7.16 9.50
C ALA A 48 -0.44 -7.99 9.15
N LEU A 49 -0.82 -8.03 7.87
CA LEU A 49 -1.94 -8.83 7.40
C LEU A 49 -1.70 -10.34 7.62
N GLN A 50 -0.49 -10.82 7.35
CA GLN A 50 -0.16 -12.25 7.47
C GLN A 50 0.07 -12.71 8.92
N ASN A 51 0.48 -11.80 9.81
CA ASN A 51 0.68 -12.16 11.22
C ASN A 51 -0.63 -12.54 11.96
N GLY A 52 -1.81 -12.28 11.39
CA GLY A 52 -3.11 -12.59 12.00
C GLY A 52 -3.49 -11.74 13.22
N GLY A 53 -2.57 -10.93 13.73
CA GLY A 53 -2.79 -10.01 14.84
C GLY A 53 -3.79 -8.90 14.51
N ARG A 54 -4.27 -8.24 15.56
CA ARG A 54 -5.14 -7.06 15.44
C ARG A 54 -4.39 -5.90 14.77
N ILE A 55 -5.04 -5.27 13.80
CA ILE A 55 -4.62 -4.02 13.17
C ILE A 55 -5.61 -2.95 13.61
N THR A 56 -5.19 -2.08 14.53
CA THR A 56 -6.02 -0.96 15.01
C THR A 56 -6.11 0.18 14.02
N GLU A 57 -5.04 0.39 13.24
CA GLU A 57 -4.97 1.23 12.05
C GLU A 57 -3.59 1.02 11.43
N GLN A 58 -3.52 0.61 10.17
CA GLN A 58 -2.29 0.66 9.38
C GLN A 58 -2.55 1.56 8.18
N LYS A 59 -1.75 2.61 8.05
CA LYS A 59 -1.87 3.60 6.98
C LYS A 59 -0.78 3.36 5.94
N VAL A 60 -1.16 3.44 4.67
CA VAL A 60 -0.25 3.57 3.53
C VAL A 60 -0.54 4.90 2.86
N LEU A 61 0.47 5.76 2.77
CA LEU A 61 0.33 7.10 2.21
C LEU A 61 1.00 7.19 0.83
N PHE A 62 0.33 7.82 -0.12
CA PHE A 62 0.84 8.14 -1.44
C PHE A 62 0.69 9.65 -1.70
N LEU A 63 1.78 10.37 -1.96
CA LEU A 63 1.80 11.83 -2.13
C LEU A 63 1.93 12.22 -3.61
N ASP A 64 1.17 13.19 -4.14
CA ASP A 64 1.38 13.72 -5.51
C ASP A 64 1.66 15.22 -5.63
N GLU A 65 1.71 15.94 -4.50
CA GLU A 65 2.13 17.35 -4.38
C GLU A 65 1.35 18.41 -5.20
N PRO A 66 0.47 19.23 -4.56
CA PRO A 66 -0.16 19.02 -3.27
C PRO A 66 -1.34 18.05 -3.42
N GLY A 67 -1.22 16.88 -2.82
CA GLY A 67 -2.28 15.89 -2.85
C GLY A 67 -1.81 14.59 -2.23
N GLU A 68 -2.77 13.86 -1.66
CA GLU A 68 -2.50 12.71 -0.81
C GLU A 68 -3.62 11.68 -0.94
N LEU A 69 -3.21 10.43 -1.14
CA LEU A 69 -4.07 9.26 -1.10
C LEU A 69 -3.64 8.41 0.10
N ALA A 70 -4.58 8.09 0.99
CA ALA A 70 -4.32 7.23 2.14
C ALA A 70 -5.18 5.96 2.05
N LEU A 71 -4.52 4.80 2.07
CA LEU A 71 -5.17 3.51 2.27
C LEU A 71 -5.05 3.15 3.75
N LEU A 72 -6.17 3.14 4.47
CA LEU A 72 -6.24 2.69 5.86
C LEU A 72 -6.74 1.26 5.91
N ALA A 73 -6.07 0.43 6.70
CA ALA A 73 -6.46 -0.95 6.96
C ALA A 73 -6.72 -1.18 8.44
N TYR A 74 -7.78 -1.92 8.73
CA TYR A 74 -8.20 -2.34 10.06
C TYR A 74 -8.52 -3.83 10.05
N ALA A 75 -8.17 -4.55 11.10
CA ALA A 75 -8.52 -5.96 11.18
C ALA A 75 -8.55 -6.41 12.64
N GLU A 76 -9.56 -7.21 12.99
CA GLU A 76 -9.60 -7.87 14.29
C GLU A 76 -8.67 -9.09 14.32
N GLU A 77 -8.24 -9.46 15.52
CA GLU A 77 -7.37 -10.63 15.71
C GLU A 77 -8.07 -11.90 15.22
N GLY A 78 -7.38 -12.70 14.40
CA GLY A 78 -7.91 -13.93 13.82
C GLY A 78 -8.99 -13.77 12.74
N SER A 79 -9.41 -12.54 12.41
CA SER A 79 -10.34 -12.29 11.29
C SER A 79 -9.68 -12.66 9.95
N PRO A 80 -10.37 -13.38 9.04
CA PRO A 80 -9.85 -13.66 7.71
C PRO A 80 -9.87 -12.42 6.80
N ASP A 81 -10.65 -11.40 7.16
CA ASP A 81 -10.84 -10.18 6.38
C ASP A 81 -10.21 -8.97 7.09
N ALA A 82 -9.73 -8.03 6.28
CA ALA A 82 -9.40 -6.66 6.68
C ALA A 82 -10.46 -5.70 6.13
N GLU A 83 -10.81 -4.72 6.94
CA GLU A 83 -11.55 -3.55 6.48
C GLU A 83 -10.57 -2.53 5.88
N LEU A 84 -10.93 -1.98 4.73
CA LEU A 84 -10.16 -0.98 4.01
C LEU A 84 -10.96 0.30 3.82
N LEU A 85 -10.28 1.42 3.93
CA LEU A 85 -10.80 2.76 3.64
C LEU A 85 -9.79 3.49 2.76
N LEU A 86 -10.23 3.95 1.58
CA LEU A 86 -9.41 4.82 0.73
C LEU A 86 -9.88 6.25 0.88
N LEU A 87 -8.97 7.11 1.32
CA LEU A 87 -9.19 8.53 1.53
C LEU A 87 -8.32 9.33 0.56
N HIS A 88 -8.84 10.46 0.11
CA HIS A 88 -8.10 11.43 -0.71
C HIS A 88 -8.17 12.82 -0.08
N SER A 89 -7.11 13.59 -0.24
CA SER A 89 -7.03 15.00 0.11
C SER A 89 -6.29 15.75 -1.00
N ALA A 90 -6.82 16.90 -1.43
CA ALA A 90 -6.18 17.75 -2.45
C ALA A 90 -5.06 18.64 -1.89
N ASP A 91 -4.67 18.42 -0.63
CA ASP A 91 -3.63 19.15 0.10
C ASP A 91 -3.02 18.22 1.16
N TRP A 92 -1.97 18.64 1.85
CA TRP A 92 -1.14 17.83 2.73
C TRP A 92 -1.77 17.48 4.11
N PHE A 93 -3.05 17.12 4.15
CA PHE A 93 -3.79 16.94 5.41
C PHE A 93 -3.31 15.75 6.27
N PHE A 94 -3.05 14.59 5.67
CA PHE A 94 -2.57 13.38 6.32
C PHE A 94 -1.11 13.45 6.72
N SER A 95 -0.27 14.21 5.99
CA SER A 95 1.14 14.42 6.36
C SER A 95 1.32 15.33 7.57
N PHE A 96 0.44 16.31 7.77
CA PHE A 96 0.55 17.28 8.87
C PHE A 96 -0.47 17.07 10.00
N GLY A 97 -1.29 16.02 9.94
CA GLY A 97 -2.23 15.67 11.02
C GLY A 97 -3.38 16.67 11.19
N PHE A 98 -3.76 17.38 10.13
CA PHE A 98 -4.88 18.30 10.16
C PHE A 98 -6.22 17.56 10.20
N THR A 99 -7.23 18.13 10.87
CA THR A 99 -8.56 17.52 11.00
C THR A 99 -9.35 17.58 9.69
N ALA A 100 -10.27 16.61 9.53
CA ALA A 100 -11.04 16.16 8.35
C ALA A 100 -11.62 17.18 7.32
N ARG A 101 -11.44 18.49 7.45
CA ARG A 101 -11.86 19.44 6.40
C ARG A 101 -11.00 19.22 5.15
N GLY A 102 -11.59 18.71 4.08
CA GLY A 102 -10.90 18.52 2.79
C GLY A 102 -10.52 17.06 2.49
N GLN A 103 -10.77 16.14 3.43
CA GLN A 103 -10.62 14.71 3.18
C GLN A 103 -11.92 14.13 2.62
N GLU A 104 -11.80 13.38 1.53
CA GLU A 104 -12.89 12.67 0.88
C GLU A 104 -12.69 11.16 1.04
N THR A 105 -13.72 10.46 1.53
CA THR A 105 -13.76 9.00 1.46
C THR A 105 -14.13 8.59 0.04
N LEU A 106 -13.18 8.02 -0.67
CA LEU A 106 -13.38 7.52 -2.03
C LEU A 106 -14.17 6.21 -2.01
N TRP A 107 -13.78 5.27 -1.14
CA TRP A 107 -14.53 4.05 -0.88
C TRP A 107 -14.14 3.38 0.43
N ARG A 108 -15.01 2.48 0.90
CA ARG A 108 -14.79 1.60 2.06
C ARG A 108 -15.20 0.18 1.69
N GLY A 109 -14.43 -0.80 2.14
CA GLY A 109 -14.59 -2.19 1.73
C GLY A 109 -14.05 -3.20 2.73
N ARG A 110 -14.32 -4.49 2.45
CA ARG A 110 -13.68 -5.60 3.14
C ARG A 110 -12.99 -6.49 2.12
N VAL A 111 -11.77 -6.89 2.44
CA VAL A 111 -10.90 -7.69 1.56
C VAL A 111 -10.28 -8.82 2.38
N PRO A 112 -10.22 -10.05 1.88
CA PRO A 112 -9.49 -11.11 2.56
C PRO A 112 -8.04 -10.71 2.80
N ARG A 113 -7.54 -10.93 4.03
CA ARG A 113 -6.16 -10.55 4.42
C ARG A 113 -5.13 -11.18 3.50
N HIS A 114 -5.33 -12.45 3.16
CA HIS A 114 -4.45 -13.19 2.26
C HIS A 114 -4.43 -12.60 0.84
N GLU A 115 -5.58 -12.17 0.31
CA GLU A 115 -5.69 -11.57 -1.02
C GLU A 115 -4.95 -10.23 -1.07
N LEU A 116 -5.18 -9.38 -0.07
CA LEU A 116 -4.54 -8.09 0.06
C LEU A 116 -3.01 -8.23 0.20
N ALA A 117 -2.56 -9.09 1.12
CA ALA A 117 -1.14 -9.38 1.30
C ALA A 117 -0.49 -9.95 0.04
N GLY A 118 -1.19 -10.82 -0.70
CA GLY A 118 -0.71 -11.36 -1.96
C GLY A 118 -0.54 -10.29 -3.06
N LYS A 119 -1.44 -9.30 -3.13
CA LYS A 119 -1.31 -8.18 -4.07
C LYS A 119 -0.15 -7.25 -3.72
N ILE A 120 0.03 -6.96 -2.43
CA ILE A 120 1.19 -6.22 -1.92
C ILE A 120 2.50 -6.96 -2.22
N HIS A 121 2.53 -8.27 -1.96
CA HIS A 121 3.70 -9.10 -2.26
C HIS A 121 4.06 -9.06 -3.74
N ARG A 122 3.08 -9.14 -4.65
CA ARG A 122 3.34 -9.05 -6.10
C ARG A 122 4.01 -7.74 -6.51
N ILE A 123 3.59 -6.61 -5.93
CA ILE A 123 4.24 -5.31 -6.14
C ILE A 123 5.70 -5.37 -5.71
N LEU A 124 5.94 -5.76 -4.45
CA LEU A 124 7.30 -5.81 -3.88
C LEU A 124 8.19 -6.78 -4.65
N HIS A 125 7.68 -7.97 -4.96
CA HIS A 125 8.39 -9.00 -5.69
C HIS A 125 8.76 -8.56 -7.11
N HIS A 126 7.83 -7.90 -7.82
CA HIS A 126 8.11 -7.38 -9.15
C HIS A 126 9.25 -6.36 -9.12
N LEU A 127 9.18 -5.37 -8.21
CA LEU A 127 10.24 -4.36 -8.06
C LEU A 127 11.56 -5.01 -7.65
N TYR A 128 11.54 -5.94 -6.70
CA TYR A 128 12.74 -6.65 -6.25
C TYR A 128 13.42 -7.44 -7.36
N CYS A 129 12.66 -8.22 -8.13
CA CYS A 129 13.21 -9.12 -9.15
C CYS A 129 13.55 -8.42 -10.48
N HIS A 130 12.81 -7.39 -10.87
CA HIS A 130 12.97 -6.75 -12.18
C HIS A 130 13.70 -5.41 -12.16
N ILE A 131 13.69 -4.71 -11.02
CA ILE A 131 14.42 -3.45 -10.85
C ILE A 131 15.65 -3.68 -9.97
N GLY A 132 15.46 -4.36 -8.83
CA GLY A 132 16.51 -4.58 -7.84
C GLY A 132 16.71 -3.37 -6.93
N GLU A 133 17.24 -3.62 -5.74
CA GLU A 133 17.29 -2.62 -4.65
C GLU A 133 18.11 -1.37 -5.01
N ALA A 134 19.27 -1.56 -5.64
CA ALA A 134 20.17 -0.46 -5.99
C ALA A 134 19.55 0.48 -7.04
N GLU A 135 18.91 -0.09 -8.06
CA GLU A 135 18.24 0.68 -9.10
C GLU A 135 16.94 1.30 -8.58
N TYR A 136 16.20 0.62 -7.70
CA TYR A 136 15.07 1.19 -6.99
C TYR A 136 15.49 2.47 -6.26
N LEU A 137 16.54 2.41 -5.44
CA LEU A 137 17.03 3.57 -4.71
C LEU A 137 17.54 4.67 -5.65
N ARG A 138 18.19 4.31 -6.77
CA ARG A 138 18.63 5.30 -7.77
C ARG A 138 17.45 6.07 -8.37
N ARG A 139 16.33 5.40 -8.64
CA ARG A 139 15.14 6.00 -9.24
C ARG A 139 14.28 6.74 -8.23
N TRP A 140 14.09 6.15 -7.05
CA TRP A 140 13.26 6.69 -5.98
C TRP A 140 13.96 7.82 -5.21
N GLY A 141 15.27 7.72 -5.00
CA GLY A 141 16.12 8.79 -4.48
C GLY A 141 16.30 8.80 -2.97
N GLU A 142 15.22 8.74 -2.19
CA GLU A 142 15.28 9.00 -0.74
C GLU A 142 15.15 7.74 0.12
N HIS A 143 14.15 6.90 -0.15
CA HIS A 143 13.89 5.70 0.66
C HIS A 143 14.50 4.43 0.02
N PRO A 144 15.23 3.60 0.76
CA PRO A 144 15.71 2.32 0.25
C PRO A 144 14.54 1.35 0.00
N PHE A 145 14.76 0.34 -0.84
CA PHE A 145 13.77 -0.72 -1.00
C PHE A 145 13.53 -1.43 0.36
N PRO A 146 12.27 -1.74 0.75
CA PRO A 146 11.96 -2.32 2.06
C PRO A 146 12.24 -3.83 2.11
N SER A 147 13.52 -4.21 1.97
CA SER A 147 13.97 -5.61 1.85
C SER A 147 13.56 -6.47 3.02
N GLU A 148 13.67 -5.97 4.25
CA GLU A 148 13.28 -6.72 5.45
C GLU A 148 11.79 -7.09 5.42
N GLY A 149 10.92 -6.11 5.14
CA GLY A 149 9.48 -6.32 5.03
C GLY A 149 9.11 -7.24 3.87
N TYR A 150 9.73 -7.05 2.71
CA TYR A 150 9.53 -7.91 1.55
C TYR A 150 9.93 -9.36 1.83
N LEU A 151 11.13 -9.61 2.34
CA LEU A 151 11.63 -10.97 2.61
C LEU A 151 10.76 -11.68 3.64
N LYS A 152 10.38 -10.98 4.72
CA LYS A 152 9.47 -11.51 5.73
C LYS A 152 8.11 -11.87 5.14
N LEU A 153 7.51 -10.99 4.34
CA LEU A 153 6.23 -11.26 3.68
C LEU A 153 6.34 -12.43 2.68
N HIS A 154 7.44 -12.48 1.92
CA HIS A 154 7.68 -13.54 0.96
C HIS A 154 7.79 -14.91 1.63
N GLU A 155 8.47 -15.00 2.78
CA GLU A 155 8.53 -16.22 3.59
C GLU A 155 7.14 -16.61 4.11
N GLN A 156 6.39 -15.68 4.69
CA GLN A 156 5.05 -15.94 5.23
C GLN A 156 4.08 -16.50 4.18
N LEU A 157 4.15 -15.99 2.95
CA LEU A 157 3.27 -16.44 1.86
C LEU A 157 3.67 -17.81 1.27
N LYS A 158 4.94 -18.22 1.36
CA LYS A 158 5.36 -19.57 0.91
C LYS A 158 4.63 -20.67 1.70
N TRP A 159 4.49 -20.49 3.01
CA TRP A 159 3.88 -21.47 3.91
C TRP A 159 2.35 -21.48 3.91
N THR A 160 1.70 -20.60 3.13
CA THR A 160 0.22 -20.56 3.02
C THR A 160 -0.30 -21.38 1.83
N LEU A 161 0.59 -21.84 0.94
CA LEU A 161 0.27 -22.57 -0.30
C LEU A 161 0.69 -24.05 -0.28
N GLU A 162 1.19 -24.54 0.86
CA GLU A 162 1.46 -25.97 1.14
C GLU A 162 0.44 -26.51 2.15
#